data_AF-A0A357C376-F1
#
_entry.id   AF-A0A357C376-F1
#
_cell.length_a   1.000
_cell.length_b   1.000
_cell.length_c   1.000
_cell.angle_alpha   90.00
_cell.angle_beta   90.00
_cell.angle_gamma   90.00
#
_symmetry.space_group_name_H-M   'P 1'
#
loop_
_entity.id
_entity.type
_entity.pdbx_description
1 polymer ?
#
loop_
_entity_poly.entity_id
_entity_poly.type
_entity_poly.pdbx_seq_one_letter_code
_entity_poly.pdbx_strand_id
1 'polypeptide(L)'
;MDSKEKDSVNAKDIINQFTVIIRTAYIHDPGNIAVTTAMDRFIALMSPFIEAEGELMLDLRGEFFYINDKRVRYPLEFLPNFDFLSREFRRRGLGSVAFKDTLQHEDIRTFLKAFITSMFSETTFETLEESMSGIDSVKVGKLKKIRTAGEGEPDVRRVVKKTYFNAVSHTRAVMSKLKAGEEVSMRKTKRVVESMVDLILEEEQLLIGMTSIKDYDEYTYNHCVNVSILSVALGQRIGLSRKALTELGIVALFHDIGKIEIPKEILNKSTSFTEQEWDIVKKHPFWGVRALLRMKKI
;
A
#
# COMPACT_ATOMS: atom_id res chain seq x y z
N MET A 1 31.72 14.18 -9.03
CA MET A 1 30.64 13.50 -8.27
C MET A 1 29.65 14.58 -7.92
N ASP A 2 28.53 14.53 -8.62
CA ASP A 2 27.60 15.64 -8.83
C ASP A 2 26.78 16.00 -7.59
N SER A 3 26.50 17.29 -7.48
CA SER A 3 25.76 18.01 -6.45
C SER A 3 24.28 17.63 -6.29
N LYS A 4 23.86 16.41 -6.66
CA LYS A 4 22.45 15.95 -6.61
C LYS A 4 22.09 15.11 -5.38
N GLU A 5 23.04 14.88 -4.47
CA GLU A 5 22.84 14.03 -3.27
C GLU A 5 22.61 14.82 -1.96
N LYS A 6 22.62 16.17 -1.99
CA LYS A 6 22.54 17.01 -0.79
C LYS A 6 21.12 17.46 -0.37
N ASP A 7 20.10 17.24 -1.18
CA ASP A 7 18.73 17.75 -0.92
C ASP A 7 17.78 16.72 -0.27
N SER A 8 18.27 15.55 0.15
CA SER A 8 17.40 14.45 0.64
C SER A 8 17.18 14.41 2.17
N VAL A 9 17.40 15.52 2.89
CA VAL A 9 17.19 15.58 4.35
C VAL A 9 15.99 16.48 4.69
N ASN A 10 15.20 16.01 5.66
CA ASN A 10 14.14 16.65 6.47
C ASN A 10 12.64 16.53 6.11
N ALA A 11 12.18 16.26 4.89
CA ALA A 11 10.71 16.12 4.68
C ALA A 11 10.11 14.89 5.39
N LYS A 12 10.83 13.77 5.36
CA LYS A 12 10.47 12.53 6.09
C LYS A 12 10.58 12.70 7.60
N ASP A 13 11.58 13.44 8.06
CA ASP A 13 11.88 13.64 9.47
C ASP A 13 10.85 14.57 10.11
N ILE A 14 10.34 15.57 9.36
CA ILE A 14 9.20 16.41 9.75
C ILE A 14 7.96 15.54 9.97
N ILE A 15 7.58 14.69 9.03
CA ILE A 15 6.41 13.81 9.17
C ILE A 15 6.57 12.84 10.35
N ASN A 16 7.77 12.26 10.48
CA ASN A 16 8.08 11.35 11.56
C ASN A 16 7.99 12.07 12.92
N GLN A 17 8.60 13.25 13.04
CA GLN A 17 8.60 14.02 14.28
C GLN A 17 7.20 14.54 14.60
N PHE A 18 6.40 14.93 13.59
CA PHE A 18 5.02 15.30 13.79
C PHE A 18 4.19 14.14 14.36
N THR A 19 4.42 12.94 13.84
CA THR A 19 3.82 11.71 14.36
C THR A 19 4.24 11.46 15.82
N VAL A 20 5.52 11.64 16.14
CA VAL A 20 6.05 11.49 17.50
C VAL A 20 5.38 12.46 18.47
N ILE A 21 5.21 13.72 18.09
CA ILE A 21 4.54 14.70 18.95
C ILE A 21 3.09 14.30 19.21
N ILE A 22 2.33 13.96 18.17
CA ILE A 22 0.92 13.57 18.31
C ILE A 22 0.78 12.34 19.21
N ARG A 23 1.64 11.33 19.04
CA ARG A 23 1.64 10.14 19.91
C ARG A 23 1.98 10.47 21.35
N THR A 24 2.99 11.31 21.58
CA THR A 24 3.38 11.72 22.93
C THR A 24 2.26 12.51 23.60
N ALA A 25 1.58 13.39 22.85
CA ALA A 25 0.46 14.18 23.35
C ALA A 25 -0.80 13.35 23.64
N TYR A 26 -0.96 12.16 23.04
CA TYR A 26 -2.02 11.22 23.44
C TYR A 26 -1.78 10.58 24.81
N ILE A 27 -0.52 10.51 25.25
CA ILE A 27 -0.13 9.84 26.50
C ILE A 27 0.04 10.85 27.63
N HIS A 28 0.52 12.05 27.31
CA HIS A 28 0.87 13.08 28.27
C HIS A 28 0.17 14.40 27.96
N ASP A 29 -0.07 15.20 29.01
CA ASP A 29 -0.57 16.57 28.85
C ASP A 29 0.38 17.40 27.94
N PRO A 30 -0.15 18.29 27.07
CA PRO A 30 0.67 19.14 26.20
C PRO A 30 1.64 20.11 26.91
N GLY A 31 1.53 20.28 28.23
CA GLY A 31 2.51 20.99 29.06
C GLY A 31 3.66 20.11 29.59
N ASN A 32 3.62 18.79 29.37
CA ASN A 32 4.63 17.84 29.85
C ASN A 32 5.96 18.01 29.11
N ILE A 33 7.08 17.84 29.83
CA ILE A 33 8.46 17.97 29.30
C ILE A 33 8.71 17.09 28.06
N ALA A 34 8.13 15.89 28.01
CA ALA A 34 8.27 15.00 26.85
C ALA A 34 7.61 15.59 25.61
N VAL A 35 6.44 16.21 25.76
CA VAL A 35 5.73 16.87 24.66
C VAL A 35 6.46 18.14 24.25
N THR A 36 6.88 18.98 25.20
CA THR A 36 7.63 20.21 24.88
C THR A 36 8.94 19.91 24.16
N THR A 37 9.69 18.89 24.60
CA THR A 37 10.93 18.46 23.93
C THR A 37 10.65 17.96 22.50
N ALA A 38 9.52 17.29 22.28
CA ALA A 38 9.12 16.85 20.95
C ALA A 38 8.71 18.05 20.06
N MET A 39 8.08 19.07 20.65
CA MET A 39 7.75 20.34 19.98
C MET A 39 9.01 21.10 19.57
N ASP A 40 10.00 21.22 20.46
CA ASP A 40 11.29 21.88 20.16
C ASP A 40 11.93 21.30 18.89
N ARG A 41 12.01 19.96 18.82
CA ARG A 41 12.59 19.25 17.67
C ARG A 41 11.79 19.47 16.40
N PHE A 42 10.47 19.53 16.50
CA PHE A 42 9.61 19.74 15.33
C PHE A 42 9.73 21.17 14.80
N ILE A 43 9.69 22.16 15.69
CA ILE A 43 9.90 23.56 15.33
C ILE A 43 11.27 23.71 14.66
N ALA A 44 12.33 23.14 15.23
CA ALA A 44 13.67 23.19 14.64
C ALA A 44 13.76 22.55 13.24
N LEU A 45 12.98 21.50 12.97
CA LEU A 45 12.91 20.87 11.63
C LEU A 45 12.12 21.72 10.63
N MET A 46 11.13 22.47 11.11
CA MET A 46 10.21 23.28 10.32
C MET A 46 10.78 24.65 9.96
N SER A 47 11.50 25.29 10.89
CA SER A 47 11.99 26.67 10.73
C SER A 47 12.73 26.92 9.40
N PRO A 48 13.66 26.06 8.94
CA PRO A 48 14.36 26.29 7.68
C PRO A 48 13.42 26.28 6.46
N PHE A 49 12.34 25.52 6.49
CA PHE A 49 11.36 25.48 5.39
C PHE A 49 10.47 26.73 5.39
N ILE A 50 10.04 27.17 6.57
CA ILE A 50 9.21 28.37 6.70
C ILE A 50 10.03 29.62 6.34
N GLU A 51 11.30 29.69 6.76
CA GLU A 51 12.20 30.80 6.38
C GLU A 51 12.48 30.85 4.87
N ALA A 52 12.54 29.70 4.21
CA ALA A 52 12.85 29.62 2.77
C ALA A 52 11.62 29.86 1.86
N GLU A 53 10.46 29.28 2.20
CA GLU A 53 9.27 29.28 1.34
C GLU A 53 8.10 30.12 1.92
N GLY A 54 8.28 30.74 3.09
CA GLY A 54 7.27 31.56 3.79
C GLY A 54 6.21 30.75 4.53
N GLU A 55 5.99 29.51 4.13
CA GLU A 55 5.12 28.54 4.79
C GLU A 55 5.59 27.11 4.57
N LEU A 56 5.16 26.22 5.46
CA LEU A 56 5.20 24.78 5.22
C LEU A 56 3.78 24.24 5.25
N MET A 57 3.35 23.71 4.10
CA MET A 57 2.07 23.05 3.92
C MET A 57 2.28 21.54 3.87
N LEU A 58 1.78 20.84 4.91
CA LEU A 58 1.68 19.39 4.94
C LEU A 58 0.30 18.96 4.45
N ASP A 59 0.24 18.32 3.29
CA ASP A 59 -1.00 17.84 2.69
C ASP A 59 -1.08 16.32 2.65
N LEU A 60 -2.20 15.75 3.08
CA LEU A 60 -2.57 14.37 2.76
C LEU A 60 -3.36 14.33 1.45
N ARG A 61 -2.71 13.91 0.36
CA ARG A 61 -3.34 13.79 -0.97
C ARG A 61 -3.38 12.33 -1.37
N GLY A 62 -4.58 11.77 -1.37
CA GLY A 62 -4.77 10.33 -1.46
C GLY A 62 -4.05 9.67 -0.29
N GLU A 63 -2.96 8.98 -0.59
CA GLU A 63 -2.34 8.00 0.29
C GLU A 63 -0.88 8.33 0.59
N PHE A 64 -0.49 9.56 0.29
CA PHE A 64 0.85 10.08 0.48
C PHE A 64 0.74 11.48 1.08
N PHE A 65 1.69 11.83 1.96
CA PHE A 65 1.84 13.23 2.32
C PHE A 65 2.73 13.94 1.31
N TYR A 66 2.43 15.23 1.15
CA TYR A 66 3.18 16.19 0.38
C TYR A 66 3.59 17.30 1.32
N ILE A 67 4.82 17.79 1.17
CA ILE A 67 5.29 19.02 1.81
C ILE A 67 5.55 20.01 0.68
N ASN A 68 4.86 21.16 0.68
CA ASN A 68 4.95 22.19 -0.35
C ASN A 68 4.92 21.60 -1.78
N ASP A 69 3.86 20.84 -2.08
CA ASP A 69 3.64 20.12 -3.34
C ASP A 69 4.63 19.00 -3.69
N LYS A 70 5.67 18.76 -2.89
CA LYS A 70 6.62 17.66 -3.09
C LYS A 70 6.19 16.42 -2.32
N ARG A 71 5.96 15.32 -3.04
CA ARG A 71 5.62 14.02 -2.42
C ARG A 71 6.75 13.55 -1.52
N VAL A 72 6.43 13.22 -0.27
CA VAL A 72 7.41 12.63 0.64
C VAL A 72 7.57 11.14 0.34
N ARG A 73 8.82 10.70 0.11
CA ARG A 73 9.16 9.28 -0.06
C ARG A 73 9.44 8.66 1.30
N TYR A 74 8.82 7.51 1.57
CA TYR A 74 8.94 6.82 2.86
C TYR A 74 9.89 5.61 2.75
N PRO A 75 11.01 5.62 3.49
CA PRO A 75 11.73 4.39 3.82
C PRO A 75 10.82 3.45 4.63
N LEU A 76 11.02 2.13 4.46
CA LEU A 76 10.17 1.10 5.07
C LEU A 76 10.11 1.21 6.61
N GLU A 77 11.17 1.70 7.24
CA GLU A 77 11.28 1.88 8.70
C GLU A 77 10.28 2.91 9.27
N PHE A 78 9.81 3.87 8.47
CA PHE A 78 8.88 4.90 8.90
C PHE A 78 7.40 4.59 8.57
N LEU A 79 7.13 3.46 7.90
CA LEU A 79 5.77 3.07 7.51
C LEU A 79 4.76 3.03 8.67
N PRO A 80 5.08 2.50 9.87
CA PRO A 80 4.12 2.48 10.97
C PRO A 80 3.74 3.88 11.47
N ASN A 81 4.65 4.84 11.42
CA ASN A 81 4.39 6.22 11.82
C ASN A 81 3.57 6.94 10.76
N PHE A 82 3.91 6.72 9.48
CA PHE A 82 3.15 7.23 8.36
C PHE A 82 1.69 6.74 8.34
N ASP A 83 1.47 5.44 8.52
CA ASP A 83 0.12 4.85 8.57
C ASP A 83 -0.71 5.42 9.72
N PHE A 84 -0.09 5.54 10.90
CA PHE A 84 -0.73 6.17 12.05
C PHE A 84 -1.16 7.60 11.74
N LEU A 85 -0.27 8.46 11.25
CA LEU A 85 -0.58 9.86 10.98
C LEU A 85 -1.68 9.99 9.91
N SER A 86 -1.59 9.18 8.85
CA SER A 86 -2.60 9.14 7.78
C SER A 86 -3.98 8.76 8.30
N ARG A 87 -4.07 7.78 9.21
CA ARG A 87 -5.33 7.40 9.86
C ARG A 87 -5.89 8.52 10.73
N GLU A 88 -5.03 9.20 11.48
CA GLU A 88 -5.45 10.29 12.37
C GLU A 88 -5.97 11.52 11.61
N PHE A 89 -5.35 11.87 10.47
CA PHE A 89 -5.86 12.90 9.56
C PHE A 89 -7.23 12.53 9.00
N ARG A 90 -7.38 11.30 8.51
CA ARG A 90 -8.64 10.82 7.90
C ARG A 90 -9.80 10.75 8.87
N ARG A 91 -9.56 10.27 10.09
CA ARG A 91 -10.58 10.20 11.16
C ARG A 91 -11.16 11.58 11.49
N ARG A 92 -10.36 12.63 11.31
CA ARG A 92 -10.75 14.02 11.57
C ARG A 92 -11.25 14.77 10.34
N GLY A 93 -11.29 14.12 9.18
CA GLY A 93 -11.51 14.84 7.92
C GLY A 93 -10.51 15.98 7.71
N LEU A 94 -9.27 15.83 8.19
CA LEU A 94 -8.18 16.80 8.05
C LEU A 94 -7.35 16.48 6.80
N GLY A 95 -7.19 17.47 5.93
CA GLY A 95 -6.49 17.34 4.64
C GLY A 95 -5.14 17.98 4.62
N SER A 96 -5.04 19.14 5.25
CA SER A 96 -3.82 19.94 5.24
C SER A 96 -3.58 20.58 6.60
N VAL A 97 -2.32 20.74 6.95
CA VAL A 97 -1.88 21.59 8.05
C VAL A 97 -0.80 22.50 7.48
N ALA A 98 -1.07 23.80 7.46
CA ALA A 98 -0.14 24.81 7.03
C ALA A 98 0.42 25.52 8.26
N PHE A 99 1.75 25.61 8.32
CA PHE A 99 2.49 26.31 9.34
C PHE A 99 3.15 27.55 8.70
N LYS A 100 2.97 28.71 9.30
CA LYS A 100 3.44 30.00 8.81
C LYS A 100 4.10 30.77 9.94
N ASP A 101 4.90 31.78 9.57
CA ASP A 101 5.58 32.66 10.49
C ASP A 101 6.46 31.92 11.51
N THR A 102 7.00 32.65 12.49
CA THR A 102 7.83 32.05 13.54
C THR A 102 6.96 31.30 14.54
N LEU A 103 6.84 29.98 14.36
CA LEU A 103 6.08 29.08 15.24
C LEU A 103 6.51 29.17 16.71
N GLN A 104 5.55 29.43 17.59
CA GLN A 104 5.74 29.38 19.03
C GLN A 104 5.24 28.05 19.62
N HIS A 105 5.69 27.73 20.83
CA HIS A 105 5.20 26.55 21.54
C HIS A 105 3.69 26.60 21.77
N GLU A 106 3.14 27.77 22.04
CA GLU A 106 1.71 27.90 22.30
C GLU A 106 0.86 27.58 21.06
N ASP A 107 1.39 27.85 19.86
CA ASP A 107 0.74 27.54 18.59
C ASP A 107 0.59 26.02 18.41
N ILE A 108 1.69 25.30 18.57
CA ILE A 108 1.72 23.83 18.47
C ILE A 108 0.91 23.20 19.60
N ARG A 109 0.98 23.75 20.83
CA ARG A 109 0.21 23.25 21.97
C ARG A 109 -1.29 23.34 21.73
N THR A 110 -1.74 24.48 21.21
CA THR A 110 -3.17 24.68 20.91
C THR A 110 -3.62 23.76 19.80
N PHE A 111 -2.80 23.60 18.74
CA PHE A 111 -3.05 22.60 17.71
C PHE A 111 -3.20 21.19 18.28
N LEU A 112 -2.29 20.73 19.14
CA LEU A 112 -2.36 19.38 19.71
C LEU A 112 -3.59 19.21 20.60
N LYS A 113 -3.95 20.21 21.40
CA LYS A 113 -5.17 20.17 22.22
C LYS A 113 -6.40 20.04 21.33
N ALA A 114 -6.55 20.90 20.32
CA ALA A 114 -7.65 20.86 19.37
C ALA A 114 -7.70 19.53 18.58
N PHE A 115 -6.53 19.04 18.16
CA PHE A 115 -6.39 17.77 17.47
C PHE A 115 -6.85 16.60 18.34
N ILE A 116 -6.48 16.55 19.61
CA ILE A 116 -6.91 15.48 20.50
C ILE A 116 -8.40 15.61 20.83
N THR A 117 -8.88 16.78 21.23
CA THR A 117 -10.27 16.95 21.68
C THR A 117 -11.30 16.75 20.56
N SER A 118 -10.96 17.11 19.32
CA SER A 118 -11.85 16.94 18.16
C SER A 118 -12.29 15.49 17.92
N MET A 119 -11.54 14.48 18.41
CA MET A 119 -11.90 13.06 18.22
C MET A 119 -13.18 12.63 18.93
N PHE A 120 -13.63 13.42 19.91
CA PHE A 120 -14.82 13.14 20.71
C PHE A 120 -16.07 13.89 20.21
N SER A 121 -15.94 14.66 19.11
CA SER A 121 -17.02 15.42 18.48
C SER A 121 -17.65 14.64 17.32
N GLU A 122 -18.93 14.87 17.05
CA GLU A 122 -19.62 14.37 15.85
C GLU A 122 -19.12 15.08 14.58
N THR A 123 -18.70 16.34 14.69
CA THR A 123 -18.18 17.18 13.59
C THR A 123 -16.69 17.43 13.80
N THR A 124 -15.89 16.38 13.65
CA THR A 124 -14.46 16.37 14.03
C THR A 124 -13.64 17.48 13.37
N PHE A 125 -13.83 17.73 12.07
CA PHE A 125 -13.08 18.78 11.36
C PHE A 125 -13.50 20.19 11.80
N GLU A 126 -14.81 20.45 11.86
CA GLU A 126 -15.35 21.76 12.22
C GLU A 126 -14.95 22.14 13.65
N THR A 127 -14.99 21.18 14.58
CA THR A 127 -14.51 21.40 15.96
C THR A 127 -13.01 21.68 16.03
N LEU A 128 -12.21 21.00 15.21
CA LEU A 128 -10.77 21.25 15.10
C LEU A 128 -10.51 22.67 14.56
N GLU A 129 -11.18 23.05 13.47
CA GLU A 129 -11.02 24.36 12.83
C GLU A 129 -11.46 25.51 13.74
N GLU A 130 -12.61 25.37 14.42
CA GLU A 130 -13.12 26.36 15.36
C GLU A 130 -12.17 26.56 16.55
N SER A 131 -11.63 25.47 17.10
CA SER A 131 -10.65 25.51 18.19
C SER A 131 -9.32 26.17 17.79
N MET A 132 -9.04 26.25 16.48
CA MET A 132 -7.84 26.87 15.91
C MET A 132 -8.05 28.34 15.51
N SER A 133 -9.27 28.88 15.59
CA SER A 133 -9.61 30.24 15.14
C SER A 133 -8.82 31.37 15.83
N GLY A 134 -8.23 31.11 17.01
CA GLY A 134 -7.41 32.07 17.74
C GLY A 134 -5.94 32.14 17.33
N ILE A 135 -5.50 31.38 16.33
CA ILE A 135 -4.09 31.29 15.91
C ILE A 135 -3.96 31.43 14.40
N ASP A 136 -3.16 32.40 13.96
CA ASP A 136 -2.91 32.66 12.53
C ASP A 136 -1.76 31.84 11.95
N SER A 137 -0.79 31.44 12.79
CA SER A 137 0.44 30.72 12.40
C SER A 137 0.19 29.26 12.02
N VAL A 138 -0.96 28.68 12.40
CA VAL A 138 -1.34 27.30 12.05
C VAL A 138 -2.73 27.30 11.44
N LYS A 139 -2.83 26.89 10.17
CA LYS A 139 -4.11 26.76 9.47
C LYS A 139 -4.37 25.31 9.10
N VAL A 140 -5.56 24.83 9.46
CA VAL A 140 -6.03 23.51 9.04
C VAL A 140 -6.89 23.65 7.80
N GLY A 141 -6.79 22.70 6.89
CA GLY A 141 -7.68 22.61 5.75
C GLY A 141 -8.46 21.32 5.80
N LYS A 142 -9.74 21.41 5.42
CA LYS A 142 -10.59 20.23 5.32
C LYS A 142 -9.91 19.25 4.39
N LEU A 143 -9.97 17.97 4.74
CA LEU A 143 -9.70 16.90 3.81
C LEU A 143 -10.62 17.19 2.66
N LYS A 144 -10.04 17.76 1.61
CA LYS A 144 -10.68 17.84 0.33
C LYS A 144 -11.12 16.41 0.15
N LYS A 145 -12.44 16.18 0.18
CA LYS A 145 -12.99 15.03 -0.52
C LYS A 145 -12.27 15.16 -1.82
N ILE A 146 -11.31 14.27 -2.04
CA ILE A 146 -10.62 14.25 -3.29
C ILE A 146 -11.84 14.16 -4.20
N ARG A 147 -12.06 15.22 -4.98
CA ARG A 147 -12.60 15.00 -6.30
C ARG A 147 -11.54 14.08 -6.84
N THR A 148 -11.72 12.78 -6.58
CA THR A 148 -11.18 11.72 -7.39
C THR A 148 -11.42 12.29 -8.77
N ALA A 149 -10.34 12.49 -9.50
CA ALA A 149 -10.50 12.60 -10.93
C ALA A 149 -11.55 11.54 -11.31
N GLY A 150 -12.72 12.02 -11.76
CA GLY A 150 -13.96 11.27 -11.85
C GLY A 150 -14.78 11.10 -10.56
N GLU A 151 -15.78 11.98 -10.38
CA GLU A 151 -17.16 11.47 -10.31
C GLU A 151 -17.39 10.70 -11.62
N GLY A 152 -17.05 9.41 -11.61
CA GLY A 152 -16.94 8.57 -12.80
C GLY A 152 -15.76 7.59 -12.80
N GLU A 153 -14.76 7.75 -11.92
CA GLU A 153 -13.60 6.87 -11.88
C GLU A 153 -13.64 6.02 -10.59
N PRO A 154 -13.83 4.70 -10.71
CA PRO A 154 -13.92 3.85 -9.55
C PRO A 154 -12.53 3.77 -8.92
N ASP A 155 -12.44 4.00 -7.60
CA ASP A 155 -12.20 2.84 -6.76
C ASP A 155 -10.86 2.11 -7.04
N VAL A 156 -9.79 2.76 -7.56
CA VAL A 156 -8.60 2.08 -8.11
C VAL A 156 -8.02 1.08 -7.12
N ARG A 157 -7.98 1.44 -5.83
CA ARG A 157 -7.60 0.51 -4.76
C ARG A 157 -8.54 -0.67 -4.60
N ARG A 158 -9.85 -0.47 -4.69
CA ARG A 158 -10.82 -1.58 -4.67
C ARG A 158 -10.82 -2.34 -5.99
N VAL A 159 -10.50 -1.73 -7.14
CA VAL A 159 -10.32 -2.40 -8.43
C VAL A 159 -9.08 -3.28 -8.38
N VAL A 160 -7.96 -2.77 -7.87
CA VAL A 160 -6.74 -3.54 -7.59
C VAL A 160 -7.03 -4.67 -6.61
N LYS A 161 -7.69 -4.36 -5.48
CA LYS A 161 -8.08 -5.36 -4.48
C LYS A 161 -9.00 -6.42 -5.08
N LYS A 162 -10.05 -6.01 -5.80
CA LYS A 162 -11.01 -6.88 -6.48
C LYS A 162 -10.34 -7.72 -7.55
N THR A 163 -9.42 -7.17 -8.33
CA THR A 163 -8.70 -7.90 -9.38
C THR A 163 -7.77 -8.95 -8.78
N TYR A 164 -7.03 -8.60 -7.72
CA TYR A 164 -6.22 -9.55 -6.96
C TYR A 164 -7.09 -10.70 -6.39
N PHE A 165 -8.12 -10.38 -5.60
CA PHE A 165 -8.96 -11.42 -4.99
C PHE A 165 -9.79 -12.21 -6.01
N ASN A 166 -10.16 -11.60 -7.14
CA ASN A 166 -10.76 -12.32 -8.27
C ASN A 166 -9.76 -13.30 -8.89
N ALA A 167 -8.49 -12.92 -9.05
CA ALA A 167 -7.45 -13.81 -9.54
C ALA A 167 -7.21 -14.99 -8.59
N VAL A 168 -7.17 -14.74 -7.29
CA VAL A 168 -7.06 -15.79 -6.26
C VAL A 168 -8.26 -16.73 -6.31
N SER A 169 -9.48 -16.18 -6.29
CA SER A 169 -10.73 -16.94 -6.33
C SER A 169 -10.86 -17.76 -7.62
N HIS A 170 -10.48 -17.19 -8.77
CA HIS A 170 -10.48 -17.87 -10.06
C HIS A 170 -9.47 -19.01 -10.08
N THR A 171 -8.25 -18.78 -9.57
CA THR A 171 -7.21 -19.81 -9.47
C THR A 171 -7.66 -20.98 -8.61
N ARG A 172 -8.25 -20.70 -7.44
CA ARG A 172 -8.85 -21.70 -6.57
C ARG A 172 -9.94 -22.52 -7.28
N ALA A 173 -10.84 -21.84 -7.99
CA ALA A 173 -11.90 -22.50 -8.74
C ALA A 173 -11.35 -23.41 -9.86
N VAL A 174 -10.34 -22.94 -10.60
CA VAL A 174 -9.68 -23.74 -11.66
C VAL A 174 -9.01 -24.97 -11.07
N MET A 175 -8.22 -24.83 -10.00
CA MET A 175 -7.54 -25.97 -9.38
C MET A 175 -8.54 -26.99 -8.82
N SER A 176 -9.64 -26.53 -8.21
CA SER A 176 -10.71 -27.42 -7.72
C SER A 176 -11.36 -28.23 -8.85
N LYS A 177 -11.65 -27.59 -9.99
CA LYS A 177 -12.25 -28.25 -11.15
C LYS A 177 -11.34 -29.30 -11.76
N LEU A 178 -10.06 -28.97 -11.93
CA LEU A 178 -9.08 -29.93 -12.45
C LEU A 178 -8.93 -31.14 -11.54
N LYS A 179 -8.94 -30.92 -10.23
CA LYS A 179 -8.90 -32.00 -9.25
C LYS A 179 -10.14 -32.90 -9.31
N ALA A 180 -11.31 -32.32 -9.61
CA ALA A 180 -12.54 -33.06 -9.87
C ALA A 180 -12.58 -33.73 -11.27
N GLY A 181 -11.56 -33.52 -12.11
CA GLY A 181 -11.52 -34.03 -13.48
C GLY A 181 -12.43 -33.28 -14.45
N GLU A 182 -12.96 -32.12 -14.06
CA GLU A 182 -13.82 -31.29 -14.89
C GLU A 182 -13.04 -30.52 -15.97
N GLU A 183 -13.72 -30.21 -17.07
CA GLU A 183 -13.17 -29.30 -18.08
C GLU A 183 -13.08 -27.86 -17.58
N VAL A 184 -11.96 -27.20 -17.88
CA VAL A 184 -11.73 -25.78 -17.58
C VAL A 184 -11.62 -24.98 -18.87
N SER A 185 -12.31 -23.84 -18.91
CA SER A 185 -12.25 -22.88 -20.03
C SER A 185 -11.15 -21.84 -19.81
N MET A 186 -10.17 -21.80 -20.73
CA MET A 186 -9.06 -20.84 -20.69
C MET A 186 -9.48 -19.40 -20.99
N ARG A 187 -10.65 -19.19 -21.61
CA ARG A 187 -11.16 -17.85 -21.95
C ARG A 187 -11.43 -16.99 -20.70
N LYS A 188 -11.82 -17.59 -19.57
CA LYS A 188 -11.98 -16.87 -18.30
C LYS A 188 -10.63 -16.54 -17.67
N THR A 189 -9.70 -17.50 -17.65
CA THR A 189 -8.33 -17.29 -17.16
C THR A 189 -7.65 -16.17 -17.91
N LYS A 190 -7.71 -16.19 -19.25
CA LYS A 190 -7.10 -15.15 -20.08
C LYS A 190 -7.61 -13.76 -19.71
N ARG A 191 -8.93 -13.58 -19.54
CA ARG A 191 -9.51 -12.29 -19.12
C ARG A 191 -9.04 -11.83 -17.75
N VAL A 192 -8.94 -12.74 -16.79
CA VAL A 192 -8.44 -12.42 -15.44
C VAL A 192 -6.99 -11.95 -15.52
N VAL A 193 -6.15 -12.64 -16.30
CA VAL A 193 -4.75 -12.25 -16.49
C VAL A 193 -4.62 -10.94 -17.28
N GLU A 194 -5.42 -10.72 -18.32
CA GLU A 194 -5.46 -9.46 -19.06
C GLU A 194 -5.78 -8.28 -18.11
N SER A 195 -6.73 -8.44 -17.19
CA SER A 195 -7.02 -7.41 -16.18
C SER A 195 -5.84 -7.16 -15.22
N MET A 196 -5.07 -8.19 -14.87
CA MET A 196 -3.83 -8.00 -14.10
C MET A 196 -2.75 -7.28 -14.92
N VAL A 197 -2.61 -7.63 -16.20
CA VAL A 197 -1.66 -6.97 -17.11
C VAL A 197 -2.01 -5.50 -17.28
N ASP A 198 -3.28 -5.16 -17.49
CA ASP A 198 -3.74 -3.78 -17.62
C ASP A 198 -3.43 -2.96 -16.36
N LEU A 199 -3.72 -3.52 -15.17
CA LEU A 199 -3.36 -2.88 -13.90
C LEU A 199 -1.86 -2.77 -13.66
N ILE A 200 -1.03 -3.67 -14.20
CA ILE A 200 0.42 -3.55 -14.11
C ILE A 200 0.93 -2.43 -15.01
N LEU A 201 0.34 -2.27 -16.19
CA LEU A 201 0.69 -1.19 -17.12
C LEU A 201 0.28 0.19 -16.59
N GLU A 202 -0.81 0.28 -15.83
CA GLU A 202 -1.36 1.54 -15.31
C GLU A 202 -0.92 1.84 -13.86
N GLU A 203 -0.91 0.83 -12.99
CA GLU A 203 -0.84 0.96 -11.52
C GLU A 203 0.11 -0.09 -10.90
N GLU A 204 1.28 -0.30 -11.52
CA GLU A 204 2.28 -1.34 -11.17
C GLU A 204 2.51 -1.48 -9.66
N GLN A 205 2.74 -0.35 -8.97
CA GLN A 205 3.07 -0.33 -7.54
C GLN A 205 1.93 -0.84 -6.66
N LEU A 206 0.68 -0.54 -7.03
CA LEU A 206 -0.48 -0.93 -6.23
C LEU A 206 -0.73 -2.44 -6.33
N LEU A 207 -0.64 -3.02 -7.53
CA LEU A 207 -0.84 -4.45 -7.70
C LEU A 207 0.33 -5.27 -7.14
N ILE A 208 1.58 -4.81 -7.29
CA ILE A 208 2.73 -5.44 -6.63
C ILE A 208 2.56 -5.39 -5.10
N GLY A 209 2.04 -4.30 -4.54
CA GLY A 209 1.78 -4.18 -3.10
C GLY A 209 0.84 -5.27 -2.56
N MET A 210 -0.08 -5.77 -3.38
CA MET A 210 -0.97 -6.87 -2.99
C MET A 210 -0.22 -8.19 -2.72
N THR A 211 0.97 -8.38 -3.31
CA THR A 211 1.78 -9.59 -3.11
C THR A 211 2.36 -9.72 -1.71
N SER A 212 2.35 -8.64 -0.92
CA SER A 212 2.76 -8.64 0.49
C SER A 212 1.66 -9.13 1.45
N ILE A 213 0.44 -9.35 0.96
CA ILE A 213 -0.65 -9.86 1.78
C ILE A 213 -0.37 -11.32 2.13
N LYS A 214 -0.18 -11.59 3.42
CA LYS A 214 -0.04 -12.94 3.97
C LYS A 214 -1.39 -13.40 4.49
N ASP A 215 -2.13 -14.14 3.67
CA ASP A 215 -3.30 -14.87 4.12
C ASP A 215 -2.90 -16.32 4.44
N TYR A 216 -3.01 -16.72 5.71
CA TYR A 216 -2.47 -17.98 6.22
C TYR A 216 -3.23 -19.21 5.70
N ASP A 217 -4.51 -19.07 5.33
CA ASP A 217 -5.36 -20.19 4.87
C ASP A 217 -5.28 -20.46 3.35
N GLU A 218 -4.86 -19.49 2.54
CA GLU A 218 -4.85 -19.57 1.08
C GLU A 218 -3.44 -19.50 0.46
N TYR A 219 -2.41 -19.84 1.23
CA TYR A 219 -1.00 -19.66 0.88
C TYR A 219 -0.64 -20.14 -0.53
N THR A 220 -1.20 -21.27 -0.98
CA THR A 220 -0.89 -21.86 -2.30
C THR A 220 -1.45 -21.04 -3.47
N TYR A 221 -2.70 -20.54 -3.38
CA TYR A 221 -3.32 -19.79 -4.47
C TYR A 221 -2.82 -18.35 -4.54
N ASN A 222 -2.60 -17.73 -3.37
CA ASN A 222 -1.93 -16.43 -3.28
C ASN A 222 -0.53 -16.49 -3.87
N HIS A 223 0.22 -17.56 -3.60
CA HIS A 223 1.53 -17.76 -4.21
C HIS A 223 1.47 -17.77 -5.75
N CYS A 224 0.56 -18.54 -6.35
CA CYS A 224 0.39 -18.58 -7.80
C CYS A 224 0.08 -17.20 -8.40
N VAL A 225 -0.83 -16.44 -7.76
CA VAL A 225 -1.17 -15.08 -8.20
C VAL A 225 0.01 -14.13 -8.04
N ASN A 226 0.75 -14.21 -6.93
CA ASN A 226 1.92 -13.37 -6.68
C ASN A 226 3.04 -13.63 -7.69
N VAL A 227 3.34 -14.91 -8.00
CA VAL A 227 4.31 -15.27 -9.03
C VAL A 227 3.87 -14.73 -10.39
N SER A 228 2.58 -14.80 -10.71
CA SER A 228 2.03 -14.22 -11.94
C SER A 228 2.23 -12.70 -12.02
N ILE A 229 1.85 -11.95 -10.97
CA ILE A 229 1.99 -10.49 -10.89
C ILE A 229 3.47 -10.09 -11.04
N LEU A 230 4.37 -10.73 -10.29
CA LEU A 230 5.80 -10.41 -10.32
C LEU A 230 6.43 -10.76 -11.67
N SER A 231 6.02 -11.87 -12.29
CA SER A 231 6.51 -12.27 -13.62
C SER A 231 6.07 -11.27 -14.68
N VAL A 232 4.80 -10.83 -14.66
CA VAL A 232 4.28 -9.83 -15.60
C VAL A 232 4.96 -8.47 -15.39
N ALA A 233 5.14 -8.02 -14.15
CA ALA A 233 5.87 -6.79 -13.87
C ALA A 233 7.33 -6.83 -14.36
N LEU A 234 8.03 -7.96 -14.16
CA LEU A 234 9.36 -8.16 -14.72
C LEU A 234 9.33 -8.13 -16.25
N GLY A 235 8.38 -8.85 -16.86
CA GLY A 235 8.16 -8.88 -18.30
C GLY A 235 7.93 -7.48 -18.89
N GLN A 236 7.16 -6.64 -18.20
CA GLN A 236 6.91 -5.26 -18.61
C GLN A 236 8.21 -4.46 -18.61
N ARG A 237 9.01 -4.55 -17.54
CA ARG A 237 10.27 -3.81 -17.39
C ARG A 237 11.32 -4.20 -18.44
N ILE A 238 11.29 -5.43 -18.95
CA ILE A 238 12.17 -5.87 -20.04
C ILE A 238 11.56 -5.65 -21.44
N GLY A 239 10.40 -4.98 -21.54
CA GLY A 239 9.81 -4.54 -22.80
C GLY A 239 8.98 -5.59 -23.54
N LEU A 240 8.42 -6.59 -22.86
CA LEU A 240 7.52 -7.56 -23.50
C LEU A 240 6.22 -6.89 -23.96
N SER A 241 5.70 -7.32 -25.10
CA SER A 241 4.39 -6.87 -25.62
C SER A 241 3.24 -7.29 -24.70
N ARG A 242 2.11 -6.54 -24.70
CA ARG A 242 0.91 -6.89 -23.93
C ARG A 242 0.43 -8.34 -24.16
N LYS A 243 0.57 -8.85 -25.38
CA LYS A 243 0.27 -10.25 -25.72
C LYS A 243 1.22 -11.22 -24.98
N ALA A 244 2.52 -10.97 -25.05
CA ALA A 244 3.52 -11.78 -24.36
C ALA A 244 3.37 -11.70 -22.83
N LEU A 245 3.02 -10.53 -22.28
CA LEU A 245 2.69 -10.35 -20.86
C LEU A 245 1.49 -11.19 -20.44
N THR A 246 0.44 -11.24 -21.26
CA THR A 246 -0.74 -12.07 -20.99
C THR A 246 -0.39 -13.55 -20.98
N GLU A 247 0.40 -14.01 -21.96
CA GLU A 247 0.86 -15.40 -22.03
C GLU A 247 1.76 -15.75 -20.82
N LEU A 248 2.72 -14.88 -20.48
CA LEU A 248 3.58 -15.02 -19.32
C LEU A 248 2.77 -15.10 -18.02
N GLY A 249 1.78 -14.23 -17.85
CA GLY A 249 0.91 -14.22 -16.68
C GLY A 249 0.13 -15.53 -16.52
N ILE A 250 -0.40 -16.10 -17.61
CA ILE A 250 -1.11 -17.38 -17.58
C ILE A 250 -0.15 -18.53 -17.21
N VAL A 251 1.03 -18.58 -17.83
CA VAL A 251 2.03 -19.63 -17.55
C VAL A 251 2.49 -19.54 -16.10
N ALA A 252 2.80 -18.34 -15.61
CA ALA A 252 3.22 -18.11 -14.23
C ALA A 252 2.10 -18.46 -13.23
N LEU A 253 0.84 -18.15 -13.55
CA LEU A 253 -0.31 -18.48 -12.69
C LEU A 253 -0.47 -19.99 -12.49
N PHE A 254 -0.14 -20.80 -13.49
CA PHE A 254 -0.32 -22.25 -13.48
C PHE A 254 0.99 -23.05 -13.47
N HIS A 255 2.13 -22.41 -13.21
CA HIS A 255 3.44 -23.05 -13.26
C HIS A 255 3.52 -24.32 -12.38
N ASP A 256 2.87 -24.26 -11.22
CA ASP A 256 2.85 -25.31 -10.20
C ASP A 256 1.57 -26.16 -10.21
N ILE A 257 0.74 -26.06 -11.25
CA ILE A 257 -0.58 -26.73 -11.28
C ILE A 257 -0.50 -28.25 -11.18
N GLY A 258 0.61 -28.86 -11.59
CA GLY A 258 0.81 -30.30 -11.47
C GLY A 258 1.04 -30.79 -10.04
N LYS A 259 1.23 -29.90 -9.06
CA LYS A 259 1.30 -30.26 -7.64
C LYS A 259 -0.02 -30.86 -7.13
N ILE A 260 -1.14 -30.67 -7.84
CA ILE A 260 -2.43 -31.30 -7.51
C ILE A 260 -2.40 -32.83 -7.55
N GLU A 261 -1.44 -33.42 -8.26
CA GLU A 261 -1.25 -34.87 -8.40
C GLU A 261 -0.31 -35.45 -7.33
N ILE A 262 0.36 -34.59 -6.54
CA ILE A 262 1.25 -35.03 -5.45
C ILE A 262 0.37 -35.45 -4.24
N PRO A 263 0.60 -36.63 -3.64
CA PRO A 263 -0.07 -37.03 -2.40
C PRO A 263 0.09 -35.97 -1.30
N LYS A 264 -0.99 -35.71 -0.53
CA LYS A 264 -0.99 -34.64 0.50
C LYS A 264 0.03 -34.91 1.60
N GLU A 265 0.26 -36.18 1.90
CA GLU A 265 1.19 -36.67 2.92
C GLU A 265 2.64 -36.31 2.56
N ILE A 266 2.94 -36.24 1.25
CA ILE A 266 4.21 -35.77 0.73
C ILE A 266 4.19 -34.23 0.68
N LEU A 267 3.19 -33.63 0.02
CA LEU A 267 3.17 -32.18 -0.24
C LEU A 267 3.22 -31.32 1.03
N ASN A 268 2.59 -31.77 2.12
CA ASN A 268 2.49 -31.02 3.38
C ASN A 268 3.47 -31.50 4.46
N LYS A 269 4.42 -32.38 4.12
CA LYS A 269 5.39 -32.91 5.08
C LYS A 269 6.29 -31.78 5.60
N SER A 270 6.50 -31.72 6.91
CA SER A 270 7.37 -30.73 7.57
C SER A 270 8.84 -31.15 7.65
N THR A 271 9.16 -32.36 7.21
CA THR A 271 10.50 -32.94 7.20
C THR A 271 11.01 -33.09 5.77
N SER A 272 12.31 -33.27 5.61
CA SER A 272 12.93 -33.46 4.29
C SER A 272 12.33 -34.63 3.53
N PHE A 273 12.26 -34.49 2.21
CA PHE A 273 11.84 -35.56 1.32
C PHE A 273 12.88 -36.69 1.29
N THR A 274 12.40 -37.93 1.28
CA THR A 274 13.23 -39.06 0.86
C THR A 274 13.51 -38.98 -0.63
N GLU A 275 14.51 -39.73 -1.11
CA GLU A 275 14.84 -39.78 -2.54
C GLU A 275 13.63 -40.17 -3.41
N GLN A 276 12.84 -41.14 -2.95
CA GLN A 276 11.61 -41.61 -3.60
C GLN A 276 10.50 -40.54 -3.61
N GLU A 277 10.32 -39.83 -2.49
CA GLU A 277 9.37 -38.70 -2.41
C GLU A 277 9.81 -37.56 -3.35
N TRP A 278 11.11 -37.32 -3.45
CA TRP A 278 11.67 -36.31 -4.33
C TRP A 278 11.45 -36.63 -5.81
N ASP A 279 11.58 -37.91 -6.19
CA ASP A 279 11.26 -38.36 -7.54
C ASP A 279 9.77 -38.23 -7.90
N ILE A 280 8.88 -38.26 -6.91
CA ILE A 280 7.46 -37.94 -7.09
C ILE A 280 7.28 -36.43 -7.30
N VAL A 281 7.87 -35.60 -6.43
CA VAL A 281 7.76 -34.14 -6.52
C VAL A 281 8.30 -33.61 -7.86
N LYS A 282 9.42 -34.14 -8.36
CA LYS A 282 10.01 -33.75 -9.66
C LYS A 282 9.09 -33.98 -10.86
N LYS A 283 8.04 -34.80 -10.74
CA LYS A 283 7.08 -35.06 -11.83
C LYS A 283 6.03 -33.98 -11.99
N HIS A 284 5.90 -33.06 -11.03
CA HIS A 284 4.87 -32.02 -11.08
C HIS A 284 4.90 -31.13 -12.33
N PRO A 285 6.03 -30.77 -12.96
CA PRO A 285 6.00 -29.98 -14.19
C PRO A 285 5.37 -30.77 -15.34
N PHE A 286 5.71 -32.06 -15.46
CA PHE A 286 5.13 -32.97 -16.46
C PHE A 286 3.62 -33.14 -16.26
N TRP A 287 3.18 -33.32 -15.02
CA TRP A 287 1.76 -33.37 -14.68
C TRP A 287 1.05 -32.04 -14.94
N GLY A 288 1.74 -30.92 -14.74
CA GLY A 288 1.24 -29.58 -15.08
C GLY A 288 0.93 -29.46 -16.57
N VAL A 289 1.85 -29.90 -17.44
CA VAL A 289 1.61 -29.95 -18.89
C VAL A 289 0.40 -30.83 -19.21
N ARG A 290 0.30 -32.02 -18.62
CA ARG A 290 -0.85 -32.92 -18.81
C ARG A 290 -2.17 -32.26 -18.39
N ALA A 291 -2.20 -31.54 -17.27
CA ALA A 291 -3.39 -30.83 -16.80
C ALA A 291 -3.79 -29.69 -17.75
N LEU A 292 -2.81 -28.92 -18.25
CA LEU A 292 -3.05 -27.83 -19.20
C LEU A 292 -3.57 -28.35 -20.56
N LEU A 293 -3.06 -29.48 -21.05
CA LEU A 293 -3.54 -30.09 -22.30
C LEU A 293 -5.00 -30.57 -22.23
N ARG A 294 -5.52 -30.84 -21.02
CA ARG A 294 -6.93 -31.19 -20.78
C ARG A 294 -7.85 -29.97 -20.77
N MET A 295 -7.31 -28.76 -20.75
CA MET A 295 -8.11 -27.53 -20.83
C MET A 295 -8.49 -27.23 -22.29
N LYS A 296 -9.75 -26.82 -22.52
CA LYS A 296 -10.20 -26.48 -23.88
C LYS A 296 -9.44 -25.28 -24.42
N LYS A 297 -8.99 -25.38 -25.68
CA LYS A 297 -8.23 -24.35 -26.40
C LYS A 297 -8.97 -22.99 -26.44
N ILE A 298 -8.14 -21.93 -26.51
CA ILE A 298 -8.49 -20.49 -26.59
C ILE A 298 -9.43 -20.20 -27.76
#